data_AF-A0A7X9GXC7-F1
#
_entry.id   AF-A0A7X9GXC7-F1
#
_cell.length_a   1.000
_cell.length_b   1.000
_cell.length_c   1.000
_cell.angle_alpha   90.00
_cell.angle_beta   90.00
_cell.angle_gamma   90.00
#
_symmetry.space_group_name_H-M   'P 1'
#
loop_
_entity.id
_entity.type
_entity.pdbx_description
1 polymer ?
#
loop_
_entity_poly.entity_id
_entity_poly.type
_entity_poly.pdbx_seq_one_letter_code
_entity_poly.pdbx_strand_id
1 'polypeptide(L)'
;MLDIISISIIPCMILIIVIHGYIKGIDIYSAFIEGAKEGIKTTFKIVPYLIAIFIAVGIFRGSNALDMFTGLLAPLTNFLSIPEEILPLIIIRPISGSGALGVVKDVI
;
A
#
# COMPACT_ATOMS: atom_id res chain seq x y z
N MET A 1 13.68 1.74 -21.87
CA MET A 1 12.43 2.03 -22.61
C MET A 1 11.20 1.89 -21.73
N LEU A 2 11.03 0.78 -21.00
CA LEU A 2 9.91 0.60 -20.06
C LEU A 2 9.84 1.68 -18.97
N ASP A 3 10.98 2.09 -18.42
CA ASP A 3 11.02 3.11 -17.36
C ASP A 3 10.45 4.46 -17.82
N ILE A 4 10.77 4.86 -19.05
CA ILE A 4 10.27 6.11 -19.64
C ILE A 4 8.75 6.06 -19.76
N ILE A 5 8.20 4.92 -20.23
CA ILE A 5 6.76 4.73 -20.36
C ILE A 5 6.08 4.77 -18.99
N SER A 6 6.63 4.06 -18.00
CA SER A 6 6.10 4.03 -16.63
C SER A 6 6.08 5.42 -15.98
N ILE A 7 7.16 6.19 -16.13
CA ILE A 7 7.28 7.53 -15.54
C ILE A 7 6.36 8.53 -16.25
N SER A 8 6.22 8.44 -17.57
CA SER A 8 5.37 9.35 -18.36
C SER A 8 3.87 9.08 -18.21
N ILE A 9 3.45 7.91 -17.71
CA ILE A 9 2.04 7.54 -17.66
C ILE A 9 1.23 8.44 -16.72
N ILE A 10 1.79 8.80 -15.58
CA ILE A 10 1.14 9.64 -14.57
C ILE A 10 0.86 11.05 -15.12
N PRO A 11 1.86 11.80 -15.62
CA PRO A 11 1.59 13.13 -16.17
C PRO A 11 0.67 13.08 -17.40
N CYS A 12 0.80 12.09 -18.29
CA CYS A 12 -0.14 11.94 -19.41
C CYS A 12 -1.57 11.73 -18.95
N MET A 13 -1.80 10.88 -17.95
CA MET A 13 -3.14 10.64 -17.39
C MET A 13 -3.74 11.91 -16.78
N ILE A 14 -2.96 12.67 -16.00
CA ILE A 14 -3.40 13.96 -15.44
C ILE A 14 -3.79 14.93 -16.56
N LEU A 15 -2.96 15.02 -17.59
CA LEU A 15 -3.16 15.94 -18.71
C LEU A 15 -4.45 15.60 -19.48
N ILE A 16 -4.75 14.31 -19.69
CA ILE A 16 -6.01 13.85 -20.29
C ILE A 16 -7.22 14.27 -19.44
N ILE A 17 -7.15 14.10 -18.11
CA ILE A 17 -8.25 14.47 -17.21
C ILE A 17 -8.52 15.97 -17.24
N VAL A 18 -7.46 16.79 -17.21
CA VAL A 18 -7.55 18.26 -17.24
C VAL A 18 -8.12 18.73 -18.58
N ILE A 19 -7.61 18.22 -19.71
CA ILE A 19 -8.12 18.56 -21.05
C ILE A 19 -9.60 18.15 -21.17
N HIS A 20 -9.96 16.96 -20.68
CA HIS A 20 -11.36 16.50 -20.70
C HIS A 20 -12.28 17.43 -19.90
N GLY A 21 -11.86 17.84 -18.70
CA GLY A 21 -12.59 18.79 -17.88
C GLY A 21 -12.77 20.14 -18.57
N TYR A 22 -11.70 20.64 -19.21
CA TYR A 22 -11.72 21.89 -19.97
C TYR A 22 -12.69 21.84 -21.15
N ILE A 23 -12.64 20.78 -21.98
CA ILE A 23 -13.53 20.61 -23.14
C ILE A 23 -15.00 20.54 -22.71
N LYS A 24 -15.29 19.95 -21.54
CA LYS A 24 -16.66 19.87 -20.99
C LYS A 24 -17.10 21.14 -20.24
N GLY A 25 -16.27 22.17 -20.15
CA GLY A 25 -16.59 23.39 -19.42
C GLY A 25 -16.75 23.18 -17.91
N ILE A 26 -16.10 22.17 -17.34
CA ILE A 26 -16.10 21.91 -15.89
C ILE A 26 -15.11 22.86 -15.23
N ASP A 27 -15.48 23.44 -14.09
CA ASP A 27 -14.52 24.15 -13.24
C ASP A 27 -13.57 23.13 -12.58
N ILE A 28 -12.42 22.94 -13.24
CA ILE A 28 -11.38 21.98 -12.86
C ILE A 28 -10.85 22.27 -11.45
N TYR A 29 -10.74 23.54 -11.09
CA TYR A 29 -10.23 23.93 -9.78
C TYR A 29 -11.21 23.51 -8.68
N SER A 30 -12.48 23.86 -8.83
CA SER A 30 -13.52 23.47 -7.87
C SER A 30 -13.64 21.95 -7.74
N ALA A 31 -13.65 21.22 -8.87
CA ALA A 31 -13.69 19.77 -8.88
C ALA A 31 -12.46 19.13 -8.21
N PHE A 32 -11.26 19.71 -8.41
CA PHE A 32 -10.04 19.27 -7.74
C PHE A 32 -10.13 19.47 -6.21
N ILE A 33 -10.61 20.62 -5.75
CA ILE A 33 -10.76 20.90 -4.32
C ILE A 33 -11.78 19.97 -3.68
N GLU A 34 -12.88 19.65 -4.37
CA GLU A 34 -13.87 18.68 -3.90
C GLU A 34 -13.27 17.27 -3.79
N GLY A 35 -12.59 16.81 -4.83
CA GLY A 35 -11.87 15.53 -4.82
C GLY A 35 -10.79 15.47 -3.73
N ALA A 36 -10.06 16.57 -3.49
CA ALA A 36 -9.08 16.66 -2.42
C ALA A 36 -9.73 16.54 -1.02
N LYS A 37 -10.87 17.19 -0.79
CA LYS A 37 -11.64 17.08 0.47
C LYS A 37 -12.11 15.65 0.71
N GLU A 38 -12.62 14.98 -0.32
CA GLU A 38 -13.04 13.59 -0.23
C GLU A 38 -11.84 12.66 0.05
N GLY A 39 -10.70 12.93 -0.61
CA GLY A 39 -9.44 12.25 -0.36
C GLY A 39 -9.00 12.36 1.11
N ILE A 40 -9.06 13.57 1.70
CA ILE A 40 -8.74 13.78 3.12
C ILE A 40 -9.63 12.92 4.02
N LYS A 41 -10.96 12.90 3.77
CA LYS A 41 -11.90 12.07 4.53
C LYS A 41 -11.56 10.57 4.42
N THR A 42 -11.15 10.13 3.24
CA THR A 42 -10.74 8.74 3.00
C THR A 42 -9.44 8.42 3.74
N THR A 43 -8.46 9.32 3.73
CA THR A 43 -7.22 9.18 4.49
C THR A 43 -7.49 9.00 5.97
N PHE A 44 -8.35 9.81 6.58
CA PHE A 44 -8.72 9.66 7.99
C PHE A 44 -9.40 8.32 8.31
N LYS A 45 -10.08 7.70 7.33
CA LYS A 45 -10.63 6.34 7.50
C LYS A 45 -9.55 5.27 7.43
N ILE A 46 -8.55 5.41 6.55
CA ILE A 46 -7.53 4.38 6.29
C ILE A 46 -6.39 4.41 7.31
N VAL A 47 -5.96 5.61 7.72
CA VAL A 47 -4.82 5.81 8.63
C VAL A 47 -4.90 4.98 9.93
N PRO A 48 -6.05 4.92 10.64
CA PRO A 48 -6.16 4.11 11.85
C PRO A 48 -5.84 2.63 11.64
N TYR A 49 -6.29 2.05 10.51
CA TYR A 49 -5.98 0.66 10.17
C TYR A 49 -4.49 0.46 9.91
N LEU A 50 -3.85 1.40 9.20
CA LEU A 50 -2.40 1.33 8.96
C LEU A 50 -1.61 1.41 10.26
N ILE A 51 -1.99 2.32 11.17
CA ILE A 51 -1.36 2.44 12.50
C ILE A 51 -1.48 1.12 13.27
N ALA A 52 -2.68 0.52 13.32
CA ALA A 52 -2.89 -0.74 14.01
C ALA A 52 -2.03 -1.87 13.42
N ILE A 53 -1.95 -1.97 12.09
CA ILE A 53 -1.12 -2.96 11.40
C ILE A 53 0.36 -2.73 11.72
N PHE A 54 0.86 -1.50 11.63
CA PHE A 54 2.28 -1.21 11.91
C PHE A 54 2.65 -1.44 13.37
N ILE A 55 1.77 -1.09 14.32
CA ILE A 55 1.98 -1.41 15.74
C ILE A 55 2.01 -2.93 15.95
N ALA A 56 1.05 -3.66 15.39
CA ALA A 56 1.01 -5.12 15.51
C ALA A 56 2.28 -5.76 14.93
N VAL A 57 2.70 -5.36 13.73
CA VAL A 57 3.94 -5.82 13.10
C VAL A 57 5.15 -5.48 13.95
N GLY A 58 5.23 -4.27 14.50
CA GLY A 58 6.32 -3.85 15.39
C GLY A 58 6.41 -4.69 16.65
N ILE A 59 5.27 -5.00 17.29
CA ILE A 59 5.22 -5.89 18.46
C ILE A 59 5.67 -7.31 18.09
N PHE A 60 5.16 -7.85 16.98
CA PHE A 60 5.54 -9.19 16.49
C PHE A 60 7.03 -9.30 16.18
N ARG A 61 7.64 -8.24 15.60
CA ARG A 61 9.09 -8.16 15.34
C ARG A 61 9.93 -8.04 16.61
N GLY A 62 9.48 -7.25 17.60
CA GLY A 62 10.23 -7.02 18.83
C GLY A 62 10.11 -8.10 19.92
N SER A 63 9.21 -9.08 19.76
CA SER A 63 8.86 -10.05 20.81
C SER A 63 9.37 -11.48 20.59
N ASN A 64 10.21 -11.73 19.57
CA ASN A 64 10.56 -13.08 19.07
C ASN A 64 9.33 -13.93 18.66
N ALA A 65 8.12 -13.36 18.65
CA ALA A 65 6.91 -14.05 18.25
C ALA A 65 6.95 -14.43 16.76
N LEU A 66 7.58 -13.58 15.93
CA LEU A 66 7.84 -13.92 14.54
C LEU A 66 8.76 -15.14 14.42
N ASP A 67 9.87 -15.20 15.16
CA ASP A 67 10.79 -16.35 15.10
C ASP A 67 10.13 -17.65 15.61
N MET A 68 9.27 -17.55 16.62
CA MET A 68 8.47 -18.69 17.08
C MET A 68 7.45 -19.14 16.02
N PHE A 69 6.82 -18.18 15.33
CA PHE A 69 5.83 -18.45 14.28
C PHE A 69 6.50 -19.00 13.01
N THR A 70 7.65 -18.45 12.61
CA THR A 70 8.45 -18.96 11.48
C THR A 70 9.00 -20.34 11.81
N GLY A 71 9.47 -20.58 13.04
CA GLY A 71 9.90 -21.90 13.51
C GLY A 71 8.79 -22.95 13.49
N LEU A 72 7.55 -22.59 13.85
CA LEU A 72 6.39 -23.49 13.77
C LEU A 72 6.02 -23.83 12.32
N LEU A 73 6.11 -22.84 11.43
CA LEU A 73 5.79 -22.97 10.00
C LEU A 73 6.96 -23.48 9.16
N ALA A 74 8.17 -23.54 9.71
CA ALA A 74 9.41 -23.96 9.08
C ALA A 74 9.30 -25.24 8.24
N PRO A 75 8.67 -26.34 8.68
CA PRO A 75 8.53 -27.53 7.83
C PRO A 75 7.71 -27.27 6.56
N LEU A 76 6.74 -26.35 6.61
CA LEU A 76 5.90 -25.99 5.47
C LEU A 76 6.58 -24.93 4.59
N THR A 77 7.19 -23.89 5.18
CA THR A 77 7.85 -22.81 4.44
C THR A 77 9.14 -23.26 3.77
N ASN A 78 9.91 -24.17 4.39
CA ASN A 78 11.08 -24.78 3.76
C ASN A 78 10.70 -25.69 2.60
N PHE A 79 9.55 -26.38 2.67
CA PHE A 79 9.04 -27.16 1.55
C PHE A 79 8.67 -26.27 0.35
N LEU A 80 8.14 -25.06 0.61
CA LEU A 80 7.79 -24.09 -0.44
C LEU A 80 8.91 -23.09 -0.79
N SER A 81 10.08 -23.15 -0.13
CA SER A 81 11.18 -22.18 -0.29
C SER A 81 10.74 -20.72 -0.12
N ILE A 82 9.83 -20.46 0.82
CA ILE A 82 9.34 -19.11 1.13
C ILE A 82 10.27 -18.46 2.16
N PRO A 83 10.87 -17.28 1.85
CA PRO A 83 11.70 -16.55 2.79
C PRO A 83 10.90 -16.08 4.02
N GLU A 84 11.54 -16.13 5.18
CA GLU A 84 10.90 -15.82 6.46
C GLU A 84 10.46 -14.36 6.56
N GLU A 85 11.11 -13.43 5.85
CA GLU A 85 10.75 -12.02 5.85
C GLU A 85 9.40 -11.74 5.15
N ILE A 86 8.90 -12.69 4.37
CA ILE A 86 7.64 -12.57 3.61
C ILE A 86 6.45 -13.15 4.38
N LEU A 87 6.67 -13.92 5.45
CA LEU A 87 5.60 -14.49 6.27
C LEU A 87 4.60 -13.45 6.81
N PRO A 88 5.02 -12.29 7.33
CA PRO A 88 4.10 -11.23 7.73
C PRO A 88 3.22 -10.75 6.56
N LEU A 89 3.78 -10.69 5.34
CA LEU A 89 3.07 -10.23 4.15
C LEU A 89 1.97 -11.19 3.71
N ILE A 90 2.13 -12.50 3.95
CA ILE A 90 1.10 -13.51 3.65
C ILE A 90 -0.18 -13.24 4.44
N ILE A 91 -0.05 -12.81 5.70
CA ILE A 91 -1.20 -12.51 6.57
C ILE A 91 -1.77 -11.13 6.27
N ILE A 92 -0.91 -10.14 6.02
CA ILE A 92 -1.33 -8.74 5.91
C ILE A 92 -1.94 -8.44 4.54
N ARG A 93 -1.45 -9.04 3.46
CA ARG A 93 -1.89 -8.73 2.09
C ARG A 93 -3.38 -9.02 1.82
N PRO A 94 -3.99 -10.11 2.31
CA PRO A 94 -5.43 -10.33 2.19
C PRO A 94 -6.28 -9.36 3.02
N ILE A 95 -5.76 -8.88 4.14
CA ILE A 95 -6.47 -7.98 5.07
C ILE A 95 -6.37 -6.52 4.62
N SER A 96 -5.20 -6.12 4.11
CA SER A 96 -4.92 -4.75 3.68
C SER A 96 -3.80 -4.71 2.65
N GLY A 97 -4.16 -4.36 1.40
CA GLY A 97 -3.17 -4.12 0.35
C GLY A 97 -2.24 -2.93 0.64
N SER A 98 -2.76 -1.87 1.24
CA SER A 98 -1.98 -0.69 1.64
C SER A 98 -1.09 -0.97 2.86
N GLY A 99 -1.57 -1.76 3.82
CA GLY A 99 -0.77 -2.24 4.94
C GLY A 99 0.39 -3.13 4.49
N ALA A 100 0.14 -4.04 3.54
CA ALA A 100 1.19 -4.90 2.98
C ALA A 100 2.28 -4.09 2.27
N LEU A 101 1.91 -3.08 1.48
CA LEU A 101 2.89 -2.18 0.85
C LEU A 101 3.75 -1.43 1.87
N GLY A 102 3.15 -1.02 2.99
CA GLY A 102 3.89 -0.40 4.09
C GLY A 102 4.90 -1.35 4.73
N VAL A 103 4.51 -2.60 4.95
CA VAL A 103 5.40 -3.64 5.51
C VAL A 103 6.53 -4.01 4.54
N VAL A 104 6.25 -4.11 3.23
CA VAL A 104 7.31 -4.33 2.23
C VAL A 104 8.38 -3.24 2.31
N LYS A 105 7.99 -1.97 2.43
CA LYS A 105 8.92 -0.84 2.58
C LYS A 105 9.73 -0.84 3.88
N ASP A 106 9.29 -1.57 4.90
CA ASP A 106 10.00 -1.74 6.17
C ASP A 106 10.88 -3.01 6.16
N VAL A 107 10.76 -3.84 5.12
CA VAL A 107 11.56 -5.05 4.91
C VAL A 107 12.67 -4.81 3.89
N ILE A 108 12.41 -3.98 2.86
CA ILE A 108 13.31 -3.63 1.74
C ILE A 108 13.67 -2.16 1.83
#